data_AF-A0A8H5ZIF2-F1
#
_entry.id   AF-A0A8H5ZIF2-F1
#
_cell.length_a   1.000
_cell.length_b   1.000
_cell.length_c   1.000
_cell.angle_alpha   90.00
_cell.angle_beta   90.00
_cell.angle_gamma   90.00
#
_symmetry.space_group_name_H-M   'P 1'
#
loop_
_entity.id
_entity.type
_entity.pdbx_description
1 polymer ?
#
loop_
_entity_poly.entity_id
_entity_poly.type
_entity_poly.pdbx_seq_one_letter_code
_entity_poly.pdbx_strand_id
1 'polypeptide(L)'
;MAVLLDPFTYVYNNATMQRNKDPPQRYPGNYSTDLISSKAIEFLEEAAAAKAPFFLGVMPIVPHTQTILSTIPGGLPVFEPPDLYHGVKVPRTDNFNPDNVITYNDEFYRLRLAALASVDDHVDAMFERLESFGLMNNIYIIYTSDNGFPIGQHRLALENSCAYEEDVNVPMFIRGTGVPKGEVVTSPTSHTDIVPTLFDLAGIPLLKQFDGAPVPVKPSQLTCAKTEHINIEFWGNNFGEGIYAGGINLNNTYKDLHVVGDDYDIACIVWCTNEHELYDMKTDPGHMKNLWNATGAVGNYTVGRLQPRLDALLMVLKSCKGQVCVKPWEILHPRGDVKRLGDAMNPKYEGFYASQPKVAFEECALGYFPEVEGSQKTLPYISNEV
;
A
#
# COMPACT_ATOMS: atom_id res chain seq x y z
N MET A 1 0.37 22.18 -17.99
CA MET A 1 0.14 21.42 -16.75
C MET A 1 -1.05 22.05 -16.07
N ALA A 2 -2.13 21.28 -15.88
CA ALA A 2 -3.27 21.70 -15.08
C ALA A 2 -3.09 21.13 -13.67
N VAL A 3 -3.31 21.93 -12.62
CA VAL A 3 -3.27 21.47 -11.23
C VAL A 3 -4.55 21.91 -10.54
N LEU A 4 -5.17 20.99 -9.80
CA LEU A 4 -6.28 21.27 -8.91
C LEU A 4 -5.77 21.13 -7.48
N LEU A 5 -5.88 22.18 -6.66
CA LEU A 5 -5.56 22.14 -5.23
C LEU A 5 -6.85 22.19 -4.43
N ASP A 6 -6.99 21.29 -3.46
CA ASP A 6 -8.09 21.27 -2.48
C ASP A 6 -7.51 21.46 -1.05
N PRO A 7 -7.36 22.71 -0.58
CA PRO A 7 -6.82 23.01 0.75
C PRO A 7 -7.69 22.55 1.93
N PHE A 8 -8.91 22.06 1.71
CA PHE A 8 -9.81 21.59 2.78
C PHE A 8 -10.21 20.14 2.56
N THR A 9 -9.26 19.31 2.13
CA THR A 9 -9.37 17.89 1.69
C THR A 9 -10.44 17.03 2.39
N TYR A 10 -10.74 17.25 3.67
CA TYR A 10 -11.74 16.48 4.42
C TYR A 10 -13.12 17.16 4.60
N VAL A 11 -13.41 18.25 3.88
CA VAL A 11 -14.68 18.99 3.96
C VAL A 11 -15.53 18.67 2.73
N TYR A 12 -16.43 17.69 2.88
CA TYR A 12 -17.17 17.13 1.75
C TYR A 12 -18.18 18.07 1.10
N ASN A 13 -18.95 18.84 1.89
CA ASN A 13 -20.07 19.65 1.35
C ASN A 13 -19.76 21.16 1.25
N ASN A 14 -18.48 21.54 1.34
CA ASN A 14 -18.04 22.93 1.26
C ASN A 14 -16.56 23.02 0.84
N ALA A 15 -16.20 22.25 -0.19
CA ALA A 15 -14.85 22.22 -0.71
C ALA A 15 -14.44 23.62 -1.23
N THR A 16 -13.15 23.92 -1.13
CA THR A 16 -12.56 25.06 -1.84
C THR A 16 -11.54 24.51 -2.78
N MET A 17 -11.62 24.82 -4.07
CA MET A 17 -10.66 24.33 -5.04
C MET A 17 -10.00 25.48 -5.78
N GLN A 18 -8.72 25.30 -6.10
CA GLN A 18 -7.96 26.20 -6.94
C GLN A 18 -7.52 25.48 -8.19
N ARG A 19 -7.83 26.06 -9.36
CA ARG A 19 -7.33 25.60 -10.64
C ARG A 19 -6.13 26.45 -11.06
N ASN A 20 -4.97 25.82 -11.25
CA ASN A 20 -3.74 26.47 -11.69
C ASN A 20 -3.35 27.68 -10.80
N LYS A 21 -3.41 28.89 -11.36
CA LYS A 21 -3.10 30.16 -10.69
C LYS A 21 -4.34 31.02 -10.47
N ASP A 22 -5.52 30.49 -10.78
CA ASP A 22 -6.77 31.20 -10.57
C ASP A 22 -7.01 31.40 -9.07
N PRO A 23 -7.83 32.39 -8.66
CA PRO A 23 -8.22 32.52 -7.27
C PRO A 23 -8.95 31.26 -6.78
N PRO A 24 -8.72 30.79 -5.53
CA PRO A 24 -9.50 29.71 -4.95
C PRO A 24 -11.00 30.03 -4.97
N GLN A 25 -11.81 29.04 -5.35
CA GLN A 25 -13.26 29.13 -5.41
C GLN A 25 -13.89 28.20 -4.37
N ARG A 26 -14.91 28.68 -3.66
CA ARG A 26 -15.67 27.90 -2.69
C ARG A 26 -16.92 27.33 -3.35
N TYR A 27 -17.27 26.10 -3.01
CA TYR A 27 -18.42 25.38 -3.56
C TYR A 27 -19.36 24.92 -2.42
N PRO A 28 -20.10 25.85 -1.78
CA PRO A 28 -20.98 25.52 -0.67
C PRO A 28 -22.17 24.66 -1.12
N GLY A 29 -22.40 23.55 -0.43
CA GLY A 29 -23.48 22.60 -0.72
C GLY A 29 -23.17 21.61 -1.85
N ASN A 30 -22.02 21.72 -2.51
CA ASN A 30 -21.56 20.74 -3.48
C ASN A 30 -20.71 19.68 -2.79
N TYR A 31 -20.94 18.42 -3.17
CA TYR A 31 -20.17 17.30 -2.68
C TYR A 31 -18.77 17.24 -3.34
N SER A 32 -17.71 17.05 -2.55
CA SER A 32 -16.33 17.16 -3.00
C SER A 32 -15.98 16.12 -4.06
N THR A 33 -16.47 14.88 -3.92
CA THR A 33 -16.28 13.83 -4.93
C THR A 33 -16.89 14.21 -6.27
N ASP A 34 -18.09 14.79 -6.29
CA ASP A 34 -18.76 15.25 -7.52
C ASP A 34 -17.99 16.40 -8.18
N LEU A 35 -17.41 17.29 -7.38
CA LEU A 35 -16.56 18.37 -7.87
C LEU A 35 -15.26 17.83 -8.48
N ILE A 36 -14.58 16.90 -7.79
CA ILE A 36 -13.38 16.23 -8.32
C ILE A 36 -13.72 15.53 -9.65
N SER A 37 -14.85 14.82 -9.69
CA SER A 37 -15.36 14.15 -10.89
C SER A 37 -15.56 15.13 -12.05
N SER A 38 -16.29 16.21 -11.80
CA SER A 38 -16.56 17.25 -12.80
C SER A 38 -15.26 17.88 -13.31
N LYS A 39 -14.30 18.16 -12.42
CA LYS A 39 -13.00 18.75 -12.79
C LYS A 39 -12.12 17.79 -13.58
N ALA A 40 -12.16 16.50 -13.28
CA ALA A 40 -11.47 15.48 -14.06
C ALA A 40 -12.04 15.36 -15.48
N ILE A 41 -13.37 15.40 -15.62
CA ILE A 41 -14.06 15.39 -16.92
C ILE A 41 -13.74 16.65 -17.73
N GLU A 42 -13.80 17.84 -17.11
CA GLU A 42 -13.39 19.12 -17.75
C GLU A 42 -11.96 19.01 -18.30
N PHE A 43 -11.04 18.40 -17.55
CA PHE A 43 -9.67 18.18 -18.02
C PHE A 43 -9.61 17.21 -19.20
N LEU A 44 -10.36 16.11 -19.17
CA LEU A 44 -10.41 15.15 -20.28
C LEU A 44 -10.94 15.80 -21.57
N GLU A 45 -11.96 16.64 -21.47
CA GLU A 45 -12.50 17.40 -22.61
C GLU A 45 -11.43 18.30 -23.24
N GLU A 46 -10.69 19.05 -22.41
CA GLU A 46 -9.59 19.90 -22.86
C GLU A 46 -8.46 19.08 -23.48
N ALA A 47 -8.09 17.96 -22.86
CA ALA A 47 -7.02 17.07 -23.35
C ALA A 47 -7.40 16.43 -24.70
N ALA A 48 -8.64 15.96 -24.84
CA ALA A 48 -9.18 15.42 -26.08
C ALA A 48 -9.20 16.48 -27.20
N ALA A 49 -9.62 17.70 -26.88
CA ALA A 49 -9.62 18.82 -27.83
C ALA A 49 -8.20 19.20 -28.28
N ALA A 50 -7.24 19.18 -27.36
CA ALA A 50 -5.84 19.50 -27.64
C ALA A 50 -5.13 18.43 -28.48
N LYS A 51 -5.63 17.18 -28.49
CA LYS A 51 -5.01 16.01 -29.16
C LYS A 51 -3.55 15.79 -28.77
N ALA A 52 -3.20 16.14 -27.54
CA ALA A 52 -1.87 15.99 -26.98
C ALA A 52 -1.85 14.82 -25.97
N PRO A 53 -0.71 14.12 -25.80
CA PRO A 53 -0.54 13.18 -24.70
C PRO A 53 -0.78 13.87 -23.35
N PHE A 54 -1.47 13.19 -22.43
CA PHE A 54 -1.77 13.71 -21.11
C PHE A 54 -1.52 12.67 -20.03
N PHE A 55 -1.37 13.17 -18.80
CA PHE A 55 -1.42 12.40 -17.57
C PHE A 55 -2.49 13.04 -16.68
N LEU A 56 -3.38 12.23 -16.13
CA LEU A 56 -4.43 12.66 -15.22
C LEU A 56 -4.41 11.74 -14.00
N GLY A 57 -4.17 12.33 -12.82
CA GLY A 57 -4.40 11.67 -11.54
C GLY A 57 -5.71 12.20 -10.95
N VAL A 58 -6.61 11.30 -10.57
CA VAL A 58 -7.87 11.65 -9.90
C VAL A 58 -7.87 10.98 -8.53
N MET A 59 -8.00 11.78 -7.48
CA MET A 59 -7.81 11.37 -6.09
C MET A 59 -8.98 11.84 -5.22
N PRO A 60 -10.16 11.19 -5.32
CA PRO A 60 -11.25 11.46 -4.39
C PRO A 60 -10.85 11.02 -2.98
N ILE A 61 -11.30 11.76 -1.96
CA ILE A 61 -10.93 11.52 -0.56
C ILE A 61 -11.84 10.49 0.14
N VAL A 62 -13.02 10.23 -0.42
CA VAL A 62 -13.90 9.16 0.06
C VAL A 62 -13.16 7.81 0.03
N PRO A 63 -13.38 6.94 1.03
CA PRO A 63 -14.44 6.98 2.03
C PRO A 63 -14.03 7.51 3.41
N HIS A 64 -12.98 8.32 3.52
CA HIS A 64 -12.57 8.91 4.81
C HIS A 64 -13.70 9.72 5.47
N THR A 65 -13.73 9.75 6.80
CA THR A 65 -14.63 10.65 7.54
C THR A 65 -14.29 12.11 7.32
N GLN A 66 -15.30 12.94 7.53
CA GLN A 66 -15.13 14.39 7.53
C GLN A 66 -14.32 14.84 8.76
N THR A 67 -13.25 15.60 8.50
CA THR A 67 -12.37 16.17 9.51
C THR A 67 -12.34 17.69 9.36
N ILE A 68 -12.84 18.41 10.37
CA ILE A 68 -12.74 19.88 10.43
C ILE A 68 -11.73 20.22 11.52
N LEU A 69 -10.62 20.87 11.17
CA LEU A 69 -9.48 21.17 12.05
C LEU A 69 -9.85 21.86 13.39
N SER A 70 -11.00 22.53 13.48
CA SER A 70 -11.48 23.17 14.71
C SER A 70 -12.31 22.25 15.63
N THR A 71 -12.64 21.04 15.20
CA THR A 71 -13.47 20.08 15.93
C THR A 71 -12.96 18.65 15.66
N ILE A 72 -12.22 18.08 16.60
CA ILE A 72 -11.97 16.64 16.67
C ILE A 72 -12.74 16.16 17.91
N PRO A 73 -13.68 15.20 17.81
CA PRO A 73 -13.62 14.01 16.97
C PRO A 73 -14.60 13.99 15.79
N GLY A 74 -14.15 13.37 14.69
CA GLY A 74 -14.85 13.24 13.41
C GLY A 74 -16.16 12.45 13.53
N GLY A 75 -17.20 12.96 12.87
CA GLY A 75 -18.44 12.23 12.65
C GLY A 75 -18.30 11.23 11.51
N LEU A 76 -19.32 10.39 11.32
CA LEU A 76 -19.48 9.58 10.10
C LEU A 76 -19.34 10.48 8.85
N PRO A 77 -18.93 9.96 7.67
CA PRO A 77 -18.95 10.75 6.44
C PRO A 77 -20.29 11.48 6.33
N VAL A 78 -20.28 12.81 6.17
CA VAL A 78 -21.50 13.66 6.13
C VAL A 78 -22.19 13.57 4.75
N PHE A 79 -21.81 12.57 3.95
CA PHE A 79 -22.62 12.14 2.84
C PHE A 79 -23.78 11.33 3.46
N GLU A 80 -25.02 11.75 3.23
CA GLU A 80 -26.19 10.88 3.37
C GLU A 80 -26.38 10.18 2.02
N PRO A 81 -25.67 9.07 1.74
CA PRO A 81 -25.88 8.34 0.52
C PRO A 81 -27.34 7.90 0.43
N PRO A 82 -27.86 7.63 -0.79
CA PRO A 82 -29.10 6.88 -0.92
C PRO A 82 -29.01 5.63 -0.04
N ASP A 83 -30.16 5.13 0.41
CA ASP A 83 -30.22 4.01 1.34
C ASP A 83 -29.79 2.70 0.65
N LEU A 84 -28.48 2.57 0.46
CA LEU A 84 -27.78 1.51 -0.23
C LEU A 84 -27.15 0.58 0.79
N TYR A 85 -26.88 -0.65 0.35
CA TYR A 85 -26.15 -1.65 1.12
C TYR A 85 -26.80 -1.99 2.48
N HIS A 86 -28.13 -1.87 2.58
CA HIS A 86 -28.89 -2.27 3.76
C HIS A 86 -28.51 -3.67 4.26
N GLY A 87 -28.22 -3.76 5.56
CA GLY A 87 -27.91 -5.04 6.22
C GLY A 87 -26.55 -5.63 5.83
N VAL A 88 -25.76 -4.95 5.00
CA VAL A 88 -24.36 -5.30 4.79
C VAL A 88 -23.60 -5.07 6.10
N LYS A 89 -22.72 -6.02 6.42
CA LYS A 89 -21.91 -6.04 7.63
C LYS A 89 -20.45 -6.07 7.24
N VAL A 90 -19.58 -5.54 8.10
CA VAL A 90 -18.15 -5.73 7.92
C VAL A 90 -17.84 -7.23 7.87
N PRO A 91 -16.96 -7.69 6.95
CA PRO A 91 -16.56 -9.08 6.88
C PRO A 91 -16.14 -9.63 8.25
N ARG A 92 -16.73 -10.77 8.64
CA ARG A 92 -16.41 -11.47 9.89
C ARG A 92 -15.26 -12.45 9.66
N THR A 93 -14.12 -11.93 9.24
CA THR A 93 -12.88 -12.70 9.06
C THR A 93 -12.41 -13.30 10.40
N ASP A 94 -11.49 -14.27 10.36
CA ASP A 94 -11.03 -14.97 11.57
C ASP A 94 -10.36 -14.02 12.59
N ASN A 95 -9.79 -12.92 12.10
CA ASN A 95 -9.20 -11.83 12.89
C ASN A 95 -10.20 -10.74 13.28
N PHE A 96 -11.47 -10.80 12.87
CA PHE A 96 -12.50 -9.87 13.30
C PHE A 96 -12.96 -10.18 14.74
N ASN A 97 -12.50 -9.38 15.70
CA ASN A 97 -12.70 -9.63 17.13
C ASN A 97 -12.91 -8.36 17.99
N PRO A 98 -13.71 -7.36 17.55
CA PRO A 98 -13.83 -6.08 18.24
C PRO A 98 -14.53 -6.18 19.60
N ASP A 99 -14.20 -5.25 20.51
CA ASP A 99 -14.80 -5.18 21.84
C ASP A 99 -16.06 -4.29 21.86
N ASN A 100 -17.24 -4.92 21.95
CA ASN A 100 -18.55 -4.29 22.16
C ASN A 100 -18.99 -3.21 21.14
N VAL A 101 -18.32 -3.08 19.99
CA VAL A 101 -18.63 -2.07 18.96
C VAL A 101 -19.13 -2.66 17.63
N ILE A 102 -19.51 -3.94 17.60
CA ILE A 102 -19.90 -4.66 16.38
C ILE A 102 -20.99 -3.93 15.57
N THR A 103 -22.06 -3.47 16.24
CA THR A 103 -23.16 -2.76 15.57
C THR A 103 -22.70 -1.45 14.93
N TYR A 104 -21.79 -0.74 15.60
CA TYR A 104 -21.21 0.49 15.06
C TYR A 104 -20.30 0.17 13.86
N ASN A 105 -19.45 -0.85 13.96
CA ASN A 105 -18.58 -1.27 12.87
C ASN A 105 -19.37 -1.68 11.62
N ASP A 106 -20.49 -2.37 11.78
CA ASP A 106 -21.39 -2.72 10.68
C ASP A 106 -21.94 -1.46 9.99
N GLU A 107 -22.41 -0.49 10.76
CA GLU A 107 -22.96 0.76 10.22
C GLU A 107 -21.87 1.64 9.60
N PHE A 108 -20.69 1.70 10.22
CA PHE A 108 -19.53 2.42 9.71
C PHE A 108 -19.10 1.85 8.34
N TYR A 109 -19.00 0.52 8.24
CA TYR A 109 -18.68 -0.16 7.00
C TYR A 109 -19.74 0.10 5.91
N ARG A 110 -21.04 -0.01 6.26
CA ARG A 110 -22.14 0.30 5.33
C ARG A 110 -22.03 1.72 4.78
N LEU A 111 -21.81 2.71 5.64
CA LEU A 111 -21.69 4.11 5.25
C LEU A 111 -20.45 4.37 4.38
N ARG A 112 -19.32 3.72 4.65
CA ARG A 112 -18.13 3.78 3.78
C ARG A 112 -18.42 3.22 2.39
N LEU A 113 -19.08 2.06 2.29
CA LEU A 113 -19.47 1.49 1.00
C LEU A 113 -20.42 2.42 0.24
N ALA A 114 -21.37 3.01 0.95
CA ALA A 114 -22.32 3.93 0.37
C ALA A 114 -21.67 5.25 -0.08
N ALA A 115 -20.61 5.72 0.60
CA ALA A 115 -19.75 6.81 0.12
C ALA A 115 -18.92 6.39 -1.11
N LEU A 116 -18.38 5.17 -1.13
CA LEU A 116 -17.64 4.62 -2.27
C LEU A 116 -18.50 4.48 -3.54
N ALA A 117 -19.82 4.35 -3.43
CA ALA A 117 -20.70 4.34 -4.60
C ALA A 117 -20.52 5.60 -5.48
N SER A 118 -20.24 6.77 -4.87
CA SER A 118 -19.93 7.99 -5.64
C SER A 118 -18.62 7.91 -6.42
N VAL A 119 -17.66 7.10 -5.96
CA VAL A 119 -16.42 6.81 -6.70
C VAL A 119 -16.70 5.86 -7.86
N ASP A 120 -17.58 4.88 -7.67
CA ASP A 120 -18.00 3.96 -8.73
C ASP A 120 -18.72 4.72 -9.87
N ASP A 121 -19.68 5.58 -9.52
CA ASP A 121 -20.35 6.48 -10.47
C ASP A 121 -19.35 7.39 -11.20
N HIS A 122 -18.33 7.89 -10.49
CA HIS A 122 -17.26 8.68 -11.09
C HIS A 122 -16.42 7.87 -12.09
N VAL A 123 -16.04 6.64 -11.74
CA VAL A 123 -15.31 5.75 -12.64
C VAL A 123 -16.13 5.50 -13.90
N ASP A 124 -17.42 5.18 -13.79
CA ASP A 124 -18.28 4.96 -14.94
C ASP A 124 -18.34 6.19 -15.85
N ALA A 125 -18.60 7.37 -15.28
CA ALA A 125 -18.63 8.63 -16.03
C ALA A 125 -17.30 8.92 -16.76
N MET A 126 -16.16 8.61 -16.15
CA MET A 126 -14.85 8.77 -16.79
C MET A 126 -14.69 7.82 -17.98
N PHE A 127 -15.10 6.56 -17.85
CA PHE A 127 -15.07 5.60 -18.95
C PHE A 127 -15.99 6.01 -20.10
N GLU A 128 -17.22 6.43 -19.82
CA GLU A 128 -18.15 6.95 -20.83
C GLU A 128 -17.54 8.13 -21.60
N ARG A 129 -16.90 9.06 -20.90
CA ARG A 129 -16.22 10.21 -21.53
C ARG A 129 -15.06 9.77 -22.41
N LEU A 130 -14.19 8.91 -21.91
CA LEU A 130 -13.06 8.36 -22.68
C LEU A 130 -13.53 7.62 -23.95
N GLU A 131 -14.64 6.87 -23.86
CA GLU A 131 -15.29 6.22 -25.01
C GLU A 131 -15.83 7.25 -26.01
N SER A 132 -16.56 8.25 -25.53
CA SER A 132 -17.12 9.32 -26.36
C SER A 132 -16.06 10.11 -27.13
N PHE A 133 -14.85 10.24 -26.56
CA PHE A 133 -13.71 10.89 -27.19
C PHE A 133 -12.88 9.94 -28.07
N GLY A 134 -13.22 8.65 -28.12
CA GLY A 134 -12.50 7.63 -28.88
C GLY A 134 -11.11 7.32 -28.33
N LEU A 135 -10.86 7.58 -27.04
CA LEU A 135 -9.55 7.46 -26.40
C LEU A 135 -9.24 6.05 -25.87
N MET A 136 -10.23 5.16 -25.78
CA MET A 136 -10.08 3.85 -25.14
C MET A 136 -9.00 2.92 -25.71
N ASN A 137 -8.60 3.12 -26.97
CA ASN A 137 -7.53 2.34 -27.61
C ASN A 137 -6.14 2.98 -27.46
N ASN A 138 -6.04 4.15 -26.83
CA ASN A 138 -4.81 4.92 -26.69
C ASN A 138 -4.67 5.52 -25.28
N ILE A 139 -5.14 4.80 -24.27
CA ILE A 139 -5.03 5.18 -22.87
C ILE A 139 -4.65 3.98 -22.01
N TYR A 140 -3.84 4.23 -21.00
CA TYR A 140 -3.64 3.32 -19.87
C TYR A 140 -4.37 3.88 -18.66
N ILE A 141 -5.11 3.02 -17.95
CA ILE A 141 -5.88 3.35 -16.76
C ILE A 141 -5.31 2.49 -15.63
N ILE A 142 -4.94 3.14 -14.52
CA ILE A 142 -4.48 2.50 -13.29
C ILE A 142 -5.43 2.92 -12.18
N TYR A 143 -6.01 1.95 -11.47
CA TYR A 143 -6.86 2.18 -10.30
C TYR A 143 -6.21 1.54 -9.07
N THR A 144 -6.10 2.30 -7.97
CA THR A 144 -5.55 1.81 -6.70
C THR A 144 -6.08 2.63 -5.52
N SER A 145 -5.76 2.20 -4.31
CA SER A 145 -5.97 2.94 -3.04
C SER A 145 -4.61 3.32 -2.46
N ASP A 146 -4.51 4.38 -1.68
CA ASP A 146 -3.29 4.75 -0.94
C ASP A 146 -2.99 3.77 0.20
N ASN A 147 -4.02 3.40 0.95
CA ASN A 147 -3.99 2.38 1.99
C ASN A 147 -5.35 1.65 2.08
N GLY A 148 -5.39 0.61 2.90
CA GLY A 148 -6.58 -0.12 3.30
C GLY A 148 -7.22 0.50 4.54
N PHE A 149 -8.08 -0.25 5.21
CA PHE A 149 -8.80 0.24 6.39
C PHE A 149 -9.39 -0.92 7.21
N PRO A 150 -8.72 -1.40 8.28
CA PRO A 150 -9.32 -2.32 9.24
C PRO A 150 -10.54 -1.72 9.95
N ILE A 151 -11.55 -2.56 10.16
CA ILE A 151 -12.78 -2.21 10.87
C ILE A 151 -13.03 -3.28 11.94
N GLY A 152 -12.26 -3.23 13.03
CA GLY A 152 -12.37 -4.15 14.17
C GLY A 152 -11.63 -5.47 14.02
N GLN A 153 -10.95 -5.70 12.90
CA GLN A 153 -9.91 -6.73 12.79
C GLN A 153 -8.79 -6.43 13.79
N HIS A 154 -8.22 -7.48 14.37
CA HIS A 154 -7.13 -7.38 15.36
C HIS A 154 -7.44 -6.55 16.62
N ARG A 155 -8.72 -6.32 16.92
CA ARG A 155 -9.21 -5.35 17.93
C ARG A 155 -8.73 -3.92 17.68
N LEU A 156 -8.21 -3.66 16.49
CA LEU A 156 -7.76 -2.33 16.13
C LEU A 156 -8.96 -1.41 16.06
N ALA A 157 -8.69 -0.16 16.41
CA ALA A 157 -9.61 0.92 16.12
C ALA A 157 -9.81 1.05 14.61
N LEU A 158 -10.74 1.90 14.21
CA LEU A 158 -10.91 2.29 12.81
C LEU A 158 -9.70 3.15 12.41
N GLU A 159 -8.65 2.55 11.85
CA GLU A 159 -7.37 3.22 11.59
C GLU A 159 -6.68 2.67 10.34
N ASN A 160 -5.67 3.36 9.83
CA ASN A 160 -4.94 3.02 8.60
C ASN A 160 -3.42 3.20 8.76
N SER A 161 -2.87 2.65 9.83
CA SER A 161 -1.44 2.77 10.14
C SER A 161 -0.84 1.51 10.76
N CYS A 162 -1.37 0.33 10.45
CA CYS A 162 -0.88 -0.95 10.93
C CYS A 162 -0.29 -1.77 9.77
N ALA A 163 0.51 -2.79 10.11
CA ALA A 163 1.20 -3.63 9.13
C ALA A 163 0.35 -4.81 8.60
N TYR A 164 -0.93 -4.89 8.98
CA TYR A 164 -1.78 -6.05 8.66
C TYR A 164 -2.43 -5.93 7.27
N GLU A 165 -2.81 -7.07 6.68
CA GLU A 165 -3.36 -7.17 5.31
C GLU A 165 -4.48 -6.16 5.04
N GLU A 166 -5.39 -5.95 6.00
CA GLU A 166 -6.53 -5.04 5.84
C GLU A 166 -6.12 -3.59 5.56
N ASP A 167 -4.89 -3.22 5.88
CA ASP A 167 -4.35 -1.88 5.74
C ASP A 167 -3.32 -1.76 4.61
N VAL A 168 -2.49 -2.78 4.40
CA VAL A 168 -1.37 -2.70 3.44
C VAL A 168 -1.70 -3.31 2.07
N ASN A 169 -2.66 -4.24 1.99
CA ASN A 169 -3.01 -4.92 0.75
C ASN A 169 -4.17 -4.21 0.03
N VAL A 170 -3.81 -3.32 -0.89
CA VAL A 170 -4.73 -2.46 -1.62
C VAL A 170 -5.05 -2.98 -3.03
N PRO A 171 -6.21 -2.64 -3.61
CA PRO A 171 -6.49 -2.95 -5.01
C PRO A 171 -5.46 -2.31 -5.94
N MET A 172 -5.09 -3.01 -7.01
CA MET A 172 -4.29 -2.49 -8.12
C MET A 172 -4.82 -3.09 -9.42
N PHE A 173 -5.52 -2.27 -10.23
CA PHE A 173 -5.99 -2.67 -11.56
C PHE A 173 -5.28 -1.85 -12.63
N ILE A 174 -4.82 -2.53 -13.68
CA ILE A 174 -4.18 -1.88 -14.82
C ILE A 174 -4.90 -2.31 -16.09
N ARG A 175 -5.28 -1.34 -16.91
CA ARG A 175 -5.93 -1.53 -18.20
C ARG A 175 -5.22 -0.70 -19.27
N GLY A 176 -5.08 -1.26 -20.46
CA GLY A 176 -4.67 -0.48 -21.64
C GLY A 176 -4.28 -1.37 -22.81
N THR A 177 -3.76 -0.76 -23.86
CA THR A 177 -3.33 -1.47 -25.07
C THR A 177 -2.19 -2.44 -24.76
N GLY A 178 -2.35 -3.70 -25.17
CA GLY A 178 -1.35 -4.75 -24.91
C GLY A 178 -1.38 -5.34 -23.49
N VAL A 179 -2.22 -4.82 -22.59
CA VAL A 179 -2.44 -5.40 -21.26
C VAL A 179 -3.41 -6.57 -21.37
N PRO A 180 -3.03 -7.79 -20.93
CA PRO A 180 -3.91 -8.95 -20.95
C PRO A 180 -5.21 -8.72 -20.15
N LYS A 181 -6.33 -9.23 -20.67
CA LYS A 181 -7.65 -9.08 -20.03
C LYS A 181 -7.89 -10.22 -19.06
N GLY A 182 -8.30 -9.89 -17.83
CA GLY A 182 -8.69 -10.88 -16.82
C GLY A 182 -7.53 -11.67 -16.21
N GLU A 183 -6.29 -11.28 -16.49
CA GLU A 183 -5.12 -11.87 -15.87
C GLU A 183 -4.93 -11.34 -14.44
N VAL A 184 -4.48 -12.22 -13.54
CA VAL A 184 -4.16 -11.90 -12.15
C VAL A 184 -2.67 -12.12 -11.95
N VAL A 185 -1.98 -11.09 -11.45
CA VAL A 185 -0.57 -11.15 -11.07
C VAL A 185 -0.49 -11.39 -9.57
N THR A 186 0.16 -12.48 -9.18
CA THR A 186 0.37 -12.83 -7.76
C THR A 186 1.74 -12.41 -7.23
N SER A 187 2.62 -11.92 -8.10
CA SER A 187 3.89 -11.33 -7.65
C SER A 187 3.61 -10.08 -6.83
N PRO A 188 4.37 -9.87 -5.74
CA PRO A 188 4.16 -8.75 -4.87
C PRO A 188 4.53 -7.43 -5.58
N THR A 189 3.70 -6.40 -5.40
CA THR A 189 3.89 -5.04 -5.94
C THR A 189 3.62 -3.99 -4.89
N SER A 190 4.21 -2.81 -5.02
CA SER A 190 3.93 -1.65 -4.15
C SER A 190 3.73 -0.36 -4.96
N HIS A 191 3.27 0.73 -4.33
CA HIS A 191 3.10 2.01 -5.04
C HIS A 191 4.38 2.57 -5.64
N THR A 192 5.55 2.20 -5.11
CA THR A 192 6.86 2.58 -5.70
C THR A 192 7.06 2.04 -7.11
N ASP A 193 6.25 1.05 -7.51
CA ASP A 193 6.26 0.42 -8.83
C ASP A 193 5.44 1.19 -9.87
N ILE A 194 4.58 2.13 -9.47
CA ILE A 194 3.68 2.85 -10.39
C ILE A 194 4.51 3.68 -11.38
N VAL A 195 5.45 4.49 -10.90
CA VAL A 195 6.29 5.34 -11.74
C VAL A 195 7.13 4.54 -12.75
N PRO A 196 7.89 3.50 -12.37
CA PRO A 196 8.61 2.68 -13.34
C PRO A 196 7.67 1.96 -14.32
N THR A 197 6.46 1.57 -13.89
CA THR A 197 5.44 1.00 -14.80
C THR A 197 5.01 2.02 -15.85
N LEU A 198 4.74 3.26 -15.46
CA LEU A 198 4.41 4.34 -16.39
C LEU A 198 5.54 4.60 -17.40
N PHE A 199 6.80 4.54 -16.96
CA PHE A 199 7.95 4.67 -17.85
C PHE A 199 8.02 3.51 -18.86
N ASP A 200 7.86 2.26 -18.42
CA ASP A 200 7.85 1.10 -19.32
C ASP A 200 6.69 1.14 -20.34
N LEU A 201 5.50 1.58 -19.90
CA LEU A 201 4.34 1.74 -20.77
C LEU A 201 4.51 2.87 -21.79
N ALA A 202 5.18 3.96 -21.40
CA ALA A 202 5.48 5.08 -22.27
C ALA A 202 6.73 4.87 -23.16
N GLY A 203 7.43 3.74 -23.03
CA GLY A 203 8.68 3.46 -23.75
C GLY A 203 9.85 4.35 -23.31
N ILE A 204 9.81 4.87 -22.09
CA ILE A 204 10.85 5.71 -21.51
C ILE A 204 11.85 4.82 -20.76
N PRO A 205 13.17 4.99 -20.95
CA PRO A 205 14.16 4.21 -20.21
C PRO A 205 14.00 4.33 -18.70
N LEU A 206 14.04 3.19 -18.00
CA LEU A 206 13.99 3.16 -16.54
C LEU A 206 15.19 3.85 -15.91
N LEU A 207 14.93 4.56 -14.82
CA LEU A 207 15.95 5.28 -14.07
C LEU A 207 16.46 4.40 -12.92
N LYS A 208 17.78 4.38 -12.70
CA LYS A 208 18.40 3.58 -11.63
C LYS A 208 17.98 4.02 -10.22
N GLN A 209 17.48 5.25 -10.07
CA GLN A 209 16.99 5.78 -8.80
C GLN A 209 15.58 5.33 -8.43
N PHE A 210 14.87 4.60 -9.29
CA PHE A 210 13.57 4.05 -8.90
C PHE A 210 13.76 2.96 -7.85
N ASP A 211 13.04 3.11 -6.74
CA ASP A 211 13.00 2.13 -5.65
C ASP A 211 12.15 0.90 -6.02
N GLY A 212 11.18 1.08 -6.92
CA GLY A 212 10.39 0.02 -7.53
C GLY A 212 10.85 -0.39 -8.92
N ALA A 213 10.16 -1.36 -9.50
CA ALA A 213 10.33 -1.81 -10.88
C ALA A 213 8.97 -1.86 -11.61
N PRO A 214 8.91 -2.04 -12.94
CA PRO A 214 7.62 -2.14 -13.63
C PRO A 214 6.80 -3.35 -13.16
N VAL A 215 5.50 -3.15 -12.95
CA VAL A 215 4.54 -4.24 -12.76
C VAL A 215 4.44 -5.06 -14.07
N PRO A 216 4.33 -6.39 -14.00
CA PRO A 216 4.11 -7.23 -15.19
C PRO A 216 2.77 -6.91 -15.86
N VAL A 217 2.79 -6.17 -16.95
CA VAL A 217 1.58 -5.73 -17.68
C VAL A 217 1.52 -6.24 -19.11
N LYS A 218 2.56 -6.93 -19.58
CA LYS A 218 2.63 -7.55 -20.92
C LYS A 218 2.67 -9.08 -20.79
N PRO A 219 2.13 -9.86 -21.75
CA PRO A 219 2.17 -11.33 -21.70
C PRO A 219 3.57 -11.92 -21.45
N SER A 220 4.61 -11.33 -22.06
CA SER A 220 6.00 -11.78 -21.90
C SER A 220 6.58 -11.51 -20.50
N GLN A 221 5.94 -10.65 -19.72
CA GLN A 221 6.36 -10.30 -18.36
C GLN A 221 5.65 -11.14 -17.30
N LEU A 222 4.43 -11.66 -17.60
CA LEU A 222 3.63 -12.42 -16.64
C LEU A 222 4.31 -13.70 -16.15
N THR A 223 5.22 -14.28 -16.94
CA THR A 223 5.99 -15.47 -16.57
C THR A 223 7.28 -15.17 -15.81
N CYS A 224 7.65 -13.90 -15.66
CA CYS A 224 8.89 -13.48 -15.03
C CYS A 224 8.58 -12.87 -13.66
N ALA A 225 8.96 -13.56 -12.59
CA ALA A 225 8.92 -12.99 -11.24
C ALA A 225 9.82 -11.75 -11.20
N LYS A 226 9.23 -10.59 -10.86
CA LYS A 226 9.88 -9.28 -10.82
C LYS A 226 10.85 -9.19 -9.63
N THR A 227 10.28 -9.40 -8.44
CA THR A 227 10.90 -9.40 -7.12
C THR A 227 9.98 -10.21 -6.22
N GLU A 228 10.53 -10.89 -5.21
CA GLU A 228 9.74 -11.66 -4.25
C GLU A 228 9.41 -10.85 -3.00
N HIS A 229 9.89 -9.62 -2.88
CA HIS A 229 9.85 -8.86 -1.63
C HIS A 229 9.13 -7.51 -1.76
N ILE A 230 8.51 -7.07 -0.68
CA ILE A 230 8.06 -5.69 -0.45
C ILE A 230 8.51 -5.28 0.96
N ASN A 231 8.82 -4.01 1.13
CA ASN A 231 8.99 -3.38 2.43
C ASN A 231 7.88 -2.33 2.64
N ILE A 232 7.24 -2.36 3.81
CA ILE A 232 6.21 -1.41 4.24
C ILE A 232 6.68 -0.79 5.56
N GLU A 233 6.49 0.52 5.70
CA GLU A 233 7.06 1.26 6.83
C GLU A 233 6.07 2.30 7.34
N PHE A 234 6.04 2.49 8.66
CA PHE A 234 5.26 3.54 9.31
C PHE A 234 6.09 4.17 10.44
N TRP A 235 5.93 5.48 10.65
CA TRP A 235 6.56 6.18 11.78
C TRP A 235 5.56 7.05 12.54
N GLY A 236 5.63 6.92 13.86
CA GLY A 236 5.02 7.82 14.81
C GLY A 236 3.74 7.28 15.42
N ASN A 237 2.82 8.21 15.68
CA ASN A 237 1.56 7.91 16.32
C ASN A 237 0.49 7.69 15.26
N ASN A 238 -0.45 6.83 15.60
CA ASN A 238 -1.62 6.59 14.78
C ASN A 238 -2.87 7.21 15.44
N PHE A 239 -3.78 7.69 14.59
CA PHE A 239 -5.03 8.35 14.96
C PHE A 239 -6.19 7.60 14.32
N GLY A 240 -7.09 7.09 15.16
CA GLY A 240 -8.31 6.48 14.66
C GLY A 240 -9.29 7.49 14.05
N GLU A 241 -10.16 6.97 13.19
CA GLU A 241 -11.22 7.65 12.48
C GLU A 241 -12.60 7.32 13.09
N GLY A 242 -13.50 8.30 13.18
CA GLY A 242 -14.86 8.11 13.70
C GLY A 242 -15.01 8.20 15.23
N ILE A 243 -16.23 8.01 15.72
CA ILE A 243 -16.60 8.27 17.13
C ILE A 243 -16.12 7.18 18.11
N TYR A 244 -15.77 6.01 17.58
CA TYR A 244 -15.09 4.93 18.30
C TYR A 244 -13.69 4.66 17.73
N ALA A 245 -13.11 5.67 17.05
CA ALA A 245 -11.66 5.77 16.96
C ALA A 245 -11.11 5.54 18.37
N GLY A 246 -10.29 4.52 18.55
CA GLY A 246 -9.49 4.39 19.75
C GLY A 246 -8.72 5.69 20.01
N GLY A 247 -8.18 5.82 21.22
CA GLY A 247 -7.25 6.92 21.50
C GLY A 247 -6.04 6.90 20.55
N ILE A 248 -5.13 7.84 20.75
CA ILE A 248 -3.88 7.88 19.99
C ILE A 248 -3.08 6.61 20.35
N ASN A 249 -2.79 5.79 19.35
CA ASN A 249 -1.87 4.66 19.48
C ASN A 249 -0.44 5.20 19.44
N LEU A 250 0.21 5.18 20.60
CA LEU A 250 1.61 5.57 20.75
C LEU A 250 2.51 4.40 20.38
N ASN A 251 3.76 4.70 20.01
CA ASN A 251 4.78 3.68 19.70
C ASN A 251 4.38 2.75 18.55
N ASN A 252 3.72 3.29 17.52
CA ASN A 252 3.19 2.53 16.39
C ASN A 252 4.17 2.45 15.20
N THR A 253 5.41 2.90 15.37
CA THR A 253 6.46 2.81 14.33
C THR A 253 6.82 1.34 14.07
N TYR A 254 6.86 0.94 12.79
CA TYR A 254 7.25 -0.40 12.38
C TYR A 254 8.00 -0.43 11.05
N LYS A 255 8.72 -1.53 10.84
CA LYS A 255 9.20 -1.99 9.53
C LYS A 255 8.59 -3.36 9.27
N ASP A 256 8.04 -3.56 8.09
CA ASP A 256 7.40 -4.80 7.69
C ASP A 256 7.97 -5.30 6.35
N LEU A 257 8.11 -6.61 6.27
CA LEU A 257 8.69 -7.33 5.15
C LEU A 257 7.75 -8.43 4.70
N HIS A 258 7.24 -8.29 3.48
CA HIS A 258 6.56 -9.37 2.78
C HIS A 258 7.53 -10.09 1.85
N VAL A 259 7.57 -11.42 1.90
CA VAL A 259 8.36 -12.27 0.99
C VAL A 259 7.48 -13.37 0.40
N VAL A 260 7.19 -13.26 -0.90
CA VAL A 260 6.22 -14.07 -1.63
C VAL A 260 6.91 -14.87 -2.73
N GLY A 261 6.73 -16.19 -2.69
CA GLY A 261 7.18 -17.13 -3.71
C GLY A 261 6.21 -18.28 -3.91
N ASP A 262 6.55 -19.18 -4.84
CA ASP A 262 5.67 -20.29 -5.21
C ASP A 262 5.30 -21.19 -4.02
N ASP A 263 6.23 -21.36 -3.07
CA ASP A 263 6.09 -22.26 -1.92
C ASP A 263 5.92 -21.54 -0.57
N TYR A 264 6.05 -20.21 -0.52
CA TYR A 264 6.01 -19.42 0.72
C TYR A 264 5.34 -18.08 0.51
N ASP A 265 4.65 -17.60 1.53
CA ASP A 265 4.15 -16.23 1.62
C ASP A 265 4.31 -15.82 3.08
N ILE A 266 5.18 -14.85 3.34
CA ILE A 266 5.70 -14.54 4.66
C ILE A 266 5.53 -13.04 4.91
N ALA A 267 4.88 -12.68 6.01
CA ALA A 267 4.93 -11.34 6.59
C ALA A 267 5.83 -11.36 7.84
N CYS A 268 6.70 -10.35 7.98
CA CYS A 268 7.66 -10.26 9.07
C CYS A 268 7.76 -8.80 9.55
N ILE A 269 7.18 -8.53 10.72
CA ILE A 269 7.03 -7.18 11.27
C ILE A 269 8.01 -6.98 12.41
N VAL A 270 8.68 -5.83 12.44
CA VAL A 270 9.53 -5.37 13.54
C VAL A 270 9.01 -4.03 14.05
N TRP A 271 8.48 -4.04 15.26
CA TRP A 271 7.96 -2.84 15.93
C TRP A 271 9.10 -2.06 16.59
N CYS A 272 8.87 -0.76 16.82
CA CYS A 272 9.84 0.09 17.54
C CYS A 272 10.04 -0.32 19.01
N THR A 273 9.16 -1.16 19.56
CA THR A 273 9.34 -1.83 20.85
C THR A 273 10.36 -2.98 20.80
N ASN A 274 10.90 -3.30 19.62
CA ASN A 274 11.68 -4.49 19.29
C ASN A 274 10.88 -5.80 19.39
N GLU A 275 9.56 -5.73 19.48
CA GLU A 275 8.71 -6.90 19.28
C GLU A 275 8.73 -7.29 17.81
N HIS A 276 8.68 -8.59 17.57
CA HIS A 276 8.73 -9.16 16.22
C HIS A 276 7.55 -10.09 16.01
N GLU A 277 7.06 -10.08 14.78
CA GLU A 277 5.99 -10.95 14.35
C GLU A 277 6.38 -11.65 13.05
N LEU A 278 5.92 -12.89 12.89
CA LEU A 278 6.15 -13.70 11.70
C LEU A 278 4.89 -14.48 11.38
N TYR A 279 4.42 -14.41 10.15
CA TYR A 279 3.19 -15.07 9.73
C TYR A 279 3.40 -15.88 8.45
N ASP A 280 2.70 -17.01 8.36
CA ASP A 280 2.57 -17.79 7.12
C ASP A 280 1.29 -17.35 6.43
N MET A 281 1.39 -16.43 5.49
CA MET A 281 0.23 -15.79 4.86
C MET A 281 -0.59 -16.76 3.99
N LYS A 282 -0.01 -17.90 3.59
CA LYS A 282 -0.77 -18.95 2.87
C LYS A 282 -1.74 -19.69 3.78
N THR A 283 -1.39 -19.84 5.06
CA THR A 283 -2.19 -20.63 6.03
C THR A 283 -2.85 -19.80 7.11
N ASP A 284 -2.40 -18.56 7.30
CA ASP A 284 -2.87 -17.58 8.27
C ASP A 284 -2.96 -16.18 7.63
N PRO A 285 -3.84 -15.99 6.63
CA PRO A 285 -3.98 -14.70 5.93
C PRO A 285 -4.49 -13.58 6.85
N GLY A 286 -5.05 -13.92 8.01
CA GLY A 286 -5.53 -12.97 9.01
C GLY A 286 -4.51 -12.64 10.09
N HIS A 287 -3.24 -13.01 9.96
CA HIS A 287 -2.18 -12.65 10.91
C HIS A 287 -2.49 -13.04 12.38
N MET A 288 -3.11 -14.20 12.61
CA MET A 288 -3.61 -14.59 13.94
C MET A 288 -2.62 -15.40 14.77
N LYS A 289 -1.62 -16.01 14.15
CA LYS A 289 -0.67 -16.91 14.79
C LYS A 289 0.76 -16.44 14.53
N ASN A 290 1.25 -15.56 15.40
CA ASN A 290 2.65 -15.15 15.39
C ASN A 290 3.58 -16.36 15.62
N LEU A 291 4.42 -16.65 14.63
CA LEU A 291 5.37 -17.75 14.60
C LEU A 291 6.76 -17.37 15.14
N TRP A 292 7.05 -16.09 15.39
CA TRP A 292 8.42 -15.62 15.68
C TRP A 292 9.07 -16.35 16.87
N ASN A 293 8.34 -16.52 17.97
CA ASN A 293 8.82 -17.26 19.14
C ASN A 293 8.32 -18.72 19.21
N ALA A 294 7.69 -19.20 18.14
CA ALA A 294 7.09 -20.53 18.10
C ALA A 294 8.02 -21.56 17.45
N THR A 295 7.90 -22.81 17.87
CA THR A 295 8.43 -23.93 17.10
C THR A 295 7.49 -24.17 15.91
N GLY A 296 7.97 -23.96 14.68
CA GLY A 296 7.16 -24.11 13.48
C GLY A 296 7.95 -24.00 12.19
N ALA A 297 7.22 -23.94 11.08
CA ALA A 297 7.74 -23.75 9.74
C ALA A 297 6.75 -22.93 8.91
N VAL A 298 7.28 -22.23 7.91
CA VAL A 298 6.51 -21.64 6.80
C VAL A 298 6.89 -22.40 5.54
N GLY A 299 5.92 -23.07 4.91
CA GLY A 299 6.20 -24.05 3.86
C GLY A 299 7.23 -25.10 4.30
N ASN A 300 8.35 -25.20 3.58
CA ASN A 300 9.43 -26.17 3.85
C ASN A 300 10.53 -25.65 4.79
N TYR A 301 10.39 -24.43 5.33
CA TYR A 301 11.45 -23.76 6.05
C TYR A 301 11.10 -23.57 7.52
N THR A 302 11.95 -24.09 8.41
CA THR A 302 11.76 -23.90 9.85
C THR A 302 11.95 -22.43 10.24
N VAL A 303 11.15 -21.95 11.20
CA VAL A 303 11.19 -20.56 11.68
C VAL A 303 12.62 -20.14 12.06
N GLY A 304 13.32 -20.96 12.84
CA GLY A 304 14.68 -20.63 13.28
C GLY A 304 15.71 -20.49 12.16
N ARG A 305 15.46 -21.05 10.97
CA ARG A 305 16.30 -20.83 9.78
C ARG A 305 15.83 -19.64 8.94
N LEU A 306 14.53 -19.33 8.96
CA LEU A 306 13.96 -18.18 8.26
C LEU A 306 14.37 -16.86 8.91
N GLN A 307 14.26 -16.74 10.23
CA GLN A 307 14.43 -15.46 10.94
C GLN A 307 15.73 -14.73 10.57
N PRO A 308 16.93 -15.36 10.61
CA PRO A 308 18.17 -14.65 10.29
C PRO A 308 18.25 -14.16 8.84
N ARG A 309 17.50 -14.78 7.91
CA ARG A 309 17.46 -14.40 6.50
C ARG A 309 16.48 -13.25 6.25
N LEU A 310 15.33 -13.29 6.92
CA LEU A 310 14.36 -12.20 6.91
C LEU A 310 14.94 -10.96 7.58
N ASP A 311 15.60 -11.10 8.74
CA ASP A 311 16.35 -10.04 9.41
C ASP A 311 17.37 -9.39 8.47
N ALA A 312 18.19 -10.22 7.80
CA ALA A 312 19.22 -9.74 6.87
C ALA A 312 18.62 -9.02 5.66
N LEU A 313 17.51 -9.53 5.11
CA LEU A 313 16.82 -8.92 3.98
C LEU A 313 16.19 -7.58 4.39
N LEU A 314 15.48 -7.53 5.51
CA LEU A 314 14.88 -6.31 6.04
C LEU A 314 15.96 -5.26 6.40
N MET A 315 17.12 -5.68 6.89
CA MET A 315 18.26 -4.80 7.10
C MET A 315 18.77 -4.12 5.84
N VAL A 316 18.68 -4.77 4.67
CA VAL A 316 18.97 -4.13 3.38
C VAL A 316 17.85 -3.17 2.99
N LEU A 317 16.60 -3.60 3.17
CA LEU A 317 15.43 -2.88 2.69
C LEU A 317 15.08 -1.63 3.51
N LYS A 318 15.33 -1.62 4.83
CA LYS A 318 14.90 -0.54 5.73
C LYS A 318 15.47 0.84 5.41
N SER A 319 16.55 0.90 4.64
CA SER A 319 17.22 2.13 4.21
C SER A 319 17.69 2.07 2.76
N CYS A 320 17.07 1.18 1.97
CA CYS A 320 17.41 0.99 0.57
C CYS A 320 17.14 2.25 -0.26
N LYS A 321 17.87 2.39 -1.38
CA LYS A 321 17.62 3.40 -2.41
C LYS A 321 17.92 2.84 -3.80
N GLY A 322 17.08 3.20 -4.76
CA GLY A 322 17.16 2.79 -6.14
C GLY A 322 17.25 1.27 -6.30
N GLN A 323 18.25 0.83 -7.06
CA GLN A 323 18.49 -0.59 -7.33
C GLN A 323 18.73 -1.47 -6.09
N VAL A 324 19.09 -0.89 -4.94
CA VAL A 324 19.19 -1.66 -3.68
C VAL A 324 17.80 -2.16 -3.25
N CYS A 325 16.76 -1.34 -3.41
CA CYS A 325 15.38 -1.73 -3.11
C CYS A 325 14.87 -2.79 -4.09
N VAL A 326 15.25 -2.67 -5.38
CA VAL A 326 14.81 -3.61 -6.43
C VAL A 326 15.55 -4.96 -6.32
N LYS A 327 16.83 -4.96 -5.92
CA LYS A 327 17.68 -6.15 -5.93
C LYS A 327 18.45 -6.33 -4.61
N PRO A 328 17.75 -6.47 -3.48
CA PRO A 328 18.39 -6.50 -2.17
C PRO A 328 19.29 -7.74 -1.98
N TRP A 329 18.97 -8.86 -2.64
CA TRP A 329 19.81 -10.05 -2.60
C TRP A 329 21.20 -9.86 -3.21
N GLU A 330 21.34 -9.00 -4.23
CA GLU A 330 22.66 -8.68 -4.81
C GLU A 330 23.55 -7.90 -3.82
N ILE A 331 22.96 -7.26 -2.80
CA ILE A 331 23.71 -6.59 -1.73
C ILE A 331 24.26 -7.58 -0.72
N LEU A 332 23.45 -8.59 -0.35
CA LEU A 332 23.88 -9.66 0.54
C LEU A 332 24.81 -10.65 -0.17
N HIS A 333 24.62 -10.88 -1.46
CA HIS A 333 25.39 -11.84 -2.27
C HIS A 333 25.85 -11.21 -3.59
N PRO A 334 26.93 -10.42 -3.59
CA PRO A 334 27.40 -9.67 -4.77
C PRO A 334 27.83 -10.53 -5.97
N ARG A 335 28.03 -11.84 -5.78
CA ARG A 335 28.34 -12.78 -6.87
C ARG A 335 27.10 -13.24 -7.64
N GLY A 336 25.89 -12.92 -7.16
CA GLY A 336 24.63 -13.27 -7.81
C GLY A 336 24.20 -14.73 -7.64
N ASP A 337 24.78 -15.44 -6.67
CA ASP A 337 24.47 -16.83 -6.30
C ASP A 337 23.19 -16.98 -5.46
N VAL A 338 22.62 -15.86 -4.98
CA VAL A 338 21.33 -15.79 -4.31
C VAL A 338 20.50 -14.71 -4.97
N LYS A 339 19.30 -15.08 -5.46
CA LYS A 339 18.36 -14.14 -6.09
C LYS A 339 17.00 -14.11 -5.41
N ARG A 340 16.75 -15.09 -4.53
CA ARG A 340 15.50 -15.27 -3.79
C ARG A 340 15.75 -16.01 -2.47
N LEU A 341 14.77 -15.99 -1.58
CA LEU A 341 14.80 -16.62 -0.28
C LEU A 341 15.13 -18.11 -0.39
N GLY A 342 14.53 -18.81 -1.36
CA GLY A 342 14.83 -20.22 -1.60
C GLY A 342 16.33 -20.51 -1.84
N ASP A 343 17.04 -19.62 -2.53
CA ASP A 343 18.50 -19.76 -2.73
C ASP A 343 19.26 -19.46 -1.43
N ALA A 344 18.81 -18.46 -0.67
CA ALA A 344 19.34 -18.09 0.64
C ALA A 344 19.22 -19.22 1.66
N MET A 345 18.21 -20.09 1.52
CA MET A 345 17.99 -21.26 2.40
C MET A 345 19.06 -22.36 2.26
N ASN A 346 20.06 -22.22 1.38
CA ASN A 346 21.17 -23.16 1.31
C ASN A 346 21.96 -23.20 2.65
N PRO A 347 22.23 -24.40 3.23
CA PRO A 347 22.93 -24.54 4.50
C PRO A 347 24.34 -23.93 4.54
N LYS A 348 25.00 -23.74 3.39
CA LYS A 348 26.33 -23.09 3.36
C LYS A 348 26.31 -21.64 3.86
N TYR A 349 25.14 -21.00 3.90
CA TYR A 349 24.97 -19.62 4.34
C TYR A 349 24.52 -19.47 5.80
N GLU A 350 24.34 -20.56 6.57
CA GLU A 350 23.81 -20.46 7.95
C GLU A 350 24.66 -19.54 8.83
N GLY A 351 25.99 -19.73 8.84
CA GLY A 351 26.90 -18.91 9.65
C GLY A 351 26.91 -17.44 9.21
N PHE A 352 26.72 -17.18 7.91
CA PHE A 352 26.62 -15.82 7.38
C PHE A 352 25.38 -15.10 7.92
N TYR A 353 24.19 -15.68 7.73
CA TYR A 353 22.94 -15.07 8.17
C TYR A 353 22.86 -14.94 9.69
N ALA A 354 23.36 -15.93 10.44
CA ALA A 354 23.42 -15.86 11.90
C ALA A 354 24.30 -14.71 12.43
N SER A 355 25.27 -14.25 11.64
CA SER A 355 26.17 -13.15 11.99
C SER A 355 25.68 -11.76 11.57
N GLN A 356 24.58 -11.68 10.82
CA GLN A 356 24.08 -10.39 10.34
C GLN A 356 23.56 -9.53 11.50
N PRO A 357 23.75 -8.19 11.42
CA PRO A 357 22.98 -7.29 12.26
C PRO A 357 21.49 -7.48 11.97
N LYS A 358 20.66 -7.08 12.94
CA LYS A 358 19.20 -7.17 12.88
C LYS A 358 18.60 -5.78 12.95
N VAL A 359 17.37 -5.65 12.46
CA VAL A 359 16.59 -4.43 12.69
C VAL A 359 16.30 -4.35 14.18
N ALA A 360 16.56 -3.17 14.75
CA ALA A 360 16.27 -2.86 16.12
C ALA A 360 16.06 -1.35 16.23
N PHE A 361 15.29 -0.94 17.22
CA PHE A 361 15.01 0.46 17.50
C PHE A 361 15.52 0.81 18.90
N GLU A 362 16.18 1.95 19.01
CA GLU A 362 16.59 2.52 20.30
C GLU A 362 15.41 3.22 20.99
N GLU A 363 14.51 3.81 20.20
CA GLU A 363 13.27 4.42 20.65
C GLU A 363 12.18 4.42 19.58
N CYS A 364 10.94 4.60 20.02
CA CYS A 364 9.78 4.83 19.16
C CYS A 364 9.65 6.31 18.79
N ALA A 365 10.52 6.77 17.88
CA ALA A 365 10.49 8.16 17.45
C ALA A 365 9.26 8.50 16.59
N LEU A 366 8.85 9.77 16.63
CA LEU A 366 7.67 10.30 15.92
C LEU A 366 7.91 10.61 14.43
N GLY A 367 8.91 9.97 13.83
CA GLY A 367 9.32 10.20 12.44
C GLY A 367 10.50 9.32 12.06
N TYR A 368 10.95 9.48 10.81
CA TYR A 368 12.09 8.74 10.29
C TYR A 368 13.42 9.37 10.74
N PHE A 369 14.07 8.73 11.70
CA PHE A 369 15.40 9.11 12.21
C PHE A 369 16.34 7.90 12.12
N PRO A 370 17.21 7.81 11.10
CA PRO A 370 18.09 6.66 10.90
C PRO A 370 18.98 6.33 12.11
N GLU A 371 19.28 7.32 12.93
CA GLU A 371 20.12 7.22 14.12
C GLU A 371 19.48 6.34 15.21
N VAL A 372 18.15 6.27 15.27
CA VAL A 372 17.43 5.49 16.29
C VAL A 372 17.00 4.10 15.78
N GLU A 373 17.23 3.78 14.50
CA GLU A 373 16.91 2.48 13.90
C GLU A 373 18.11 1.49 13.95
N GLY A 374 19.00 1.67 14.93
CA GLY A 374 20.14 0.79 15.17
C GLY A 374 21.13 0.74 14.00
N SER A 375 21.69 -0.44 13.72
CA SER A 375 22.71 -0.60 12.66
C SER A 375 22.14 -0.26 11.28
N GLN A 376 22.78 0.64 10.55
CA GLN A 376 22.43 0.92 9.13
C GLN A 376 23.29 0.14 8.14
N LYS A 377 24.16 -0.76 8.63
CA LYS A 377 25.13 -1.50 7.80
C LYS A 377 24.63 -2.90 7.53
N THR A 378 24.76 -3.32 6.28
CA THR A 378 24.64 -4.72 5.86
C THR A 378 26.03 -5.27 5.57
N LEU A 379 26.23 -6.56 5.84
CA LEU A 379 27.52 -7.22 5.62
C LEU A 379 27.37 -8.18 4.42
N PRO A 380 28.08 -7.93 3.29
CA PRO A 380 27.99 -8.82 2.14
C PRO A 380 28.66 -10.17 2.43
N TYR A 381 28.14 -11.23 1.82
CA TYR A 381 28.75 -12.55 1.88
C TYR A 381 30.06 -12.57 1.09
N ILE A 382 31.15 -12.91 1.76
CA ILE A 382 32.47 -13.08 1.16
C ILE A 382 32.82 -14.56 1.32
N SER A 383 32.87 -15.31 0.22
CA SER A 383 33.33 -16.70 0.26
C SER A 383 34.84 -16.71 0.47
N ASN A 384 35.33 -17.47 1.45
CA ASN A 384 36.76 -17.73 1.65
C ASN A 384 37.33 -18.75 0.65
N GLU A 385 36.57 -19.14 -0.38
CA GLU A 385 37.02 -20.03 -1.44
C GLU A 385 37.59 -19.18 -2.60
N VAL A 386 38.92 -19.17 -2.68
CA VAL A 386 39.71 -18.74 -3.86
C VAL A 386 39.95 -19.94 -4.75
#